data_AF-A0A402CNV2-F1
#
_entry.id   AF-A0A402CNV2-F1
#
_cell.length_a   1.000
_cell.length_b   1.000
_cell.length_c   1.000
_cell.angle_alpha   90.00
_cell.angle_beta   90.00
_cell.angle_gamma   90.00
#
_symmetry.space_group_name_H-M   'P 1'
#
loop_
_entity.id
_entity.type
_entity.pdbx_description
1 polymer ?
#
loop_
_entity_poly.entity_id
_entity_poly.type
_entity_poly.pdbx_seq_one_letter_code
_entity_poly.pdbx_strand_id
1 'polypeptide(L)'
;MEINIAAAYEFMMQEVSRAPSTTTGMETLLDYCSRVYPTALWSTLRNLGYAEDEALLRQWLVSTFTQDPVPVPVKAFWFGLFNPEADDKPSCALYVSGSTQAYTPGGLDWACFRDDTYLPGHYVAESKVLHTIHCAIQQAPEAMPMAEYVLCLGYACLALLSIIRNIDTSIFPGTWTERAVVAGFDDGDCVLLGTLTEQGYQKPV
;
A
#
# COMPACT_ATOMS: atom_id res chain seq x y z
N MET A 1 -22.34 -18.48 2.76
CA MET A 1 -20.96 -18.98 2.58
C MET A 1 -20.09 -18.11 3.47
N GLU A 2 -19.39 -18.69 4.43
CA GLU A 2 -18.52 -17.92 5.32
C GLU A 2 -17.19 -17.64 4.61
N ILE A 3 -16.85 -16.37 4.45
CA ILE A 3 -15.60 -15.96 3.82
C ILE A 3 -14.50 -15.97 4.89
N ASN A 4 -13.45 -16.75 4.66
CA ASN A 4 -12.29 -16.80 5.55
C ASN A 4 -11.35 -15.62 5.24
N ILE A 5 -11.41 -14.57 6.07
CA ILE A 5 -10.59 -13.35 5.92
C ILE A 5 -9.09 -13.64 6.10
N ALA A 6 -8.72 -14.49 7.05
CA ALA A 6 -7.32 -14.87 7.26
C ALA A 6 -6.72 -15.54 6.03
N ALA A 7 -7.45 -16.48 5.41
CA ALA A 7 -7.01 -17.14 4.18
C ALA A 7 -6.91 -16.16 3.00
N ALA A 8 -7.80 -15.17 2.94
CA ALA A 8 -7.75 -14.12 1.92
C ALA A 8 -6.54 -13.19 2.10
N TYR A 9 -6.24 -12.80 3.34
CA TYR A 9 -5.06 -12.03 3.69
C TYR A 9 -3.77 -12.80 3.37
N GLU A 10 -3.69 -14.07 3.74
CA GLU A 10 -2.56 -14.95 3.41
C GLU A 10 -2.35 -15.08 1.90
N PHE A 11 -3.43 -15.26 1.13
CA PHE A 11 -3.34 -15.32 -0.33
C PHE A 11 -2.80 -14.01 -0.93
N MET A 12 -3.29 -12.86 -0.45
CA MET A 12 -2.80 -11.55 -0.88
C MET A 12 -1.31 -11.39 -0.57
N MET A 13 -0.88 -11.72 0.64
CA MET A 13 0.54 -11.69 1.03
C MET A 13 1.41 -12.60 0.15
N GLN A 14 0.93 -13.81 -0.16
CA GLN A 14 1.63 -14.73 -1.05
C GLN A 14 1.82 -14.11 -2.44
N GLU A 15 0.79 -13.49 -3.01
CA GLU A 15 0.88 -12.84 -4.31
C GLU A 15 1.84 -11.64 -4.30
N VAL A 16 1.75 -10.78 -3.28
CA VAL A 16 2.69 -9.66 -3.09
C VAL A 16 4.14 -10.16 -2.97
N SER A 17 4.37 -11.25 -2.23
CA SER A 17 5.71 -11.81 -2.02
C SER A 17 6.38 -12.38 -3.29
N ARG A 18 5.57 -12.76 -4.29
CA ARG A 18 6.04 -13.18 -5.62
C ARG A 18 6.50 -11.98 -6.46
N ALA A 19 6.13 -10.77 -6.05
CA ALA A 19 6.48 -9.51 -6.69
C ALA A 19 6.21 -9.47 -8.21
N PRO A 20 4.99 -9.82 -8.66
CA PRO A 20 4.59 -9.66 -10.07
C PRO A 20 4.53 -8.18 -10.44
N SER A 21 4.24 -7.87 -11.71
CA SER A 21 3.78 -6.52 -12.06
C SER A 21 2.46 -6.23 -11.35
N THR A 22 2.15 -4.95 -11.11
CA THR A 22 0.90 -4.55 -10.45
C THR A 22 -0.32 -5.06 -11.20
N THR A 23 -0.35 -4.94 -12.53
CA THR A 23 -1.46 -5.47 -13.35
C THR A 23 -1.62 -6.98 -13.19
N THR A 24 -0.56 -7.77 -13.36
CA THR A 24 -0.65 -9.23 -13.25
C THR A 24 -1.01 -9.68 -11.83
N GLY A 25 -0.45 -9.02 -10.81
CA GLY A 25 -0.83 -9.29 -9.42
C GLY A 25 -2.31 -9.02 -9.17
N MET A 26 -2.83 -7.87 -9.64
CA MET A 26 -4.25 -7.55 -9.52
C MET A 26 -5.16 -8.51 -10.27
N GLU A 27 -4.76 -9.00 -11.44
CA GLU A 27 -5.49 -10.07 -12.14
C GLU A 27 -5.58 -11.35 -11.29
N THR A 28 -4.48 -11.78 -10.67
CA THR A 28 -4.45 -12.94 -9.76
C THR A 28 -5.35 -12.74 -8.54
N LEU A 29 -5.32 -11.55 -7.94
CA LEU A 29 -6.15 -11.20 -6.77
C LEU A 29 -7.64 -11.16 -7.14
N LEU A 30 -7.99 -10.62 -8.30
CA LEU A 30 -9.36 -10.63 -8.82
C LEU A 30 -9.83 -12.04 -9.16
N ASP A 31 -8.96 -12.90 -9.70
CA ASP A 31 -9.28 -14.33 -9.92
C ASP A 31 -9.58 -15.04 -8.59
N TYR A 32 -8.85 -14.71 -7.53
CA TYR A 32 -9.14 -15.21 -6.19
C TYR A 32 -10.49 -14.74 -5.68
N CYS A 33 -10.78 -13.44 -5.73
CA CYS A 33 -12.10 -12.90 -5.36
C CYS A 33 -13.24 -13.56 -6.14
N SER A 34 -13.08 -13.79 -7.45
CA SER A 34 -14.08 -14.48 -8.28
C SER A 34 -14.35 -15.92 -7.85
N ARG A 35 -13.33 -16.64 -7.36
CA ARG A 35 -13.52 -18.02 -6.86
C ARG A 35 -14.19 -18.03 -5.49
N VAL A 36 -13.81 -17.11 -4.61
CA VAL A 36 -14.31 -17.05 -3.23
C VAL A 36 -15.73 -16.48 -3.18
N TYR A 37 -16.03 -15.46 -3.98
CA TYR A 37 -17.35 -14.84 -4.04
C TYR A 37 -17.69 -14.48 -5.50
N PRO A 38 -18.39 -15.35 -6.24
CA PRO A 38 -18.68 -15.09 -7.65
C PRO A 38 -19.64 -13.90 -7.85
N THR A 39 -19.17 -12.84 -8.51
CA THR A 39 -19.99 -11.69 -8.90
C THR A 39 -19.44 -11.03 -10.16
N ALA A 40 -20.30 -10.33 -10.91
CA ALA A 40 -19.91 -9.56 -12.09
C ALA A 40 -19.03 -8.34 -11.73
N LEU A 41 -19.02 -7.92 -10.46
CA LEU A 41 -18.23 -6.80 -9.96
C LEU A 41 -16.73 -6.94 -10.28
N TRP A 42 -16.16 -8.13 -10.14
CA TRP A 42 -14.72 -8.32 -10.35
C TRP A 42 -14.30 -8.08 -11.80
N SER A 43 -15.18 -8.36 -12.74
CA SER A 43 -14.93 -8.11 -14.16
C SER A 43 -14.84 -6.63 -14.48
N THR A 44 -15.53 -5.75 -13.74
CA THR A 44 -15.44 -4.30 -13.96
C THR A 44 -14.09 -3.76 -13.49
N LEU A 45 -13.53 -4.34 -12.43
CA LEU A 45 -12.23 -3.95 -11.88
C LEU A 45 -11.04 -4.39 -12.74
N ARG A 46 -11.17 -5.42 -13.58
CA ARG A 46 -10.07 -5.90 -14.44
C ARG A 46 -9.55 -4.87 -15.44
N ASN A 47 -10.40 -3.94 -15.86
CA ASN A 47 -10.07 -2.96 -16.89
C ASN A 47 -9.55 -1.64 -16.33
N LEU A 48 -9.22 -1.58 -15.04
CA LEU A 48 -8.63 -0.39 -14.45
C LEU A 48 -7.20 -0.19 -14.97
N GLY A 49 -6.81 1.08 -15.14
CA GLY A 49 -5.46 1.47 -15.56
C GLY A 49 -4.44 1.35 -14.43
N TYR A 50 -4.16 0.12 -14.00
CA TYR A 50 -3.27 -0.17 -12.88
C TYR A 50 -1.84 0.35 -13.10
N ALA A 51 -1.31 0.21 -14.32
CA ALA A 51 0.04 0.66 -14.66
C ALA A 51 0.12 2.19 -14.73
N GLU A 52 -0.92 2.84 -15.25
CA GLU A 52 -1.02 4.29 -15.32
C GLU A 52 -1.12 4.92 -13.92
N ASP A 53 -1.94 4.34 -13.04
CA ASP A 53 -2.08 4.80 -11.65
C ASP A 53 -0.80 4.53 -10.84
N GLU A 54 -0.12 3.39 -11.02
CA GLU A 54 1.22 3.15 -10.45
C GLU A 54 2.23 4.22 -10.87
N ALA A 55 2.24 4.62 -12.14
CA ALA A 55 3.14 5.66 -12.61
C ALA A 55 2.86 7.03 -11.95
N LEU A 56 1.58 7.35 -11.71
CA LEU A 56 1.19 8.55 -10.96
C LEU A 56 1.59 8.45 -9.49
N LEU A 57 1.43 7.29 -8.85
CA LEU A 57 1.89 7.04 -7.48
C LEU A 57 3.41 7.18 -7.37
N ARG A 58 4.17 6.71 -8.37
CA ARG A 58 5.62 6.91 -8.42
C ARG A 58 5.96 8.40 -8.46
N GLN A 59 5.31 9.15 -9.34
CA GLN A 59 5.54 10.59 -9.48
C GLN A 59 5.21 11.32 -8.18
N TRP A 60 4.08 10.99 -7.56
CA TRP A 60 3.66 11.51 -6.26
C TRP A 60 4.75 11.26 -5.21
N LEU A 61 5.18 10.01 -5.02
CA LEU A 61 6.14 9.66 -3.97
C LEU A 61 7.49 10.36 -4.17
N VAL A 62 8.02 10.37 -5.40
CA VAL A 62 9.28 11.05 -5.73
C VAL A 62 9.16 12.55 -5.50
N SER A 63 8.04 13.16 -5.92
CA SER A 63 7.78 14.58 -5.70
C SER A 63 7.72 14.91 -4.20
N THR A 64 7.00 14.10 -3.42
CA THR A 64 6.87 14.24 -1.96
C THR A 64 8.24 14.23 -1.30
N PHE A 65 9.08 13.24 -1.58
CA PHE A 65 10.42 13.14 -0.98
C PHE A 65 11.42 14.17 -1.51
N THR A 66 11.19 14.75 -2.69
CA THR A 66 12.06 15.81 -3.22
C THR A 66 11.71 17.18 -2.65
N GLN A 67 10.42 17.47 -2.48
CA GLN A 67 9.93 18.76 -1.97
C GLN A 67 10.03 18.86 -0.45
N ASP A 68 9.85 17.74 0.24
CA ASP A 68 9.95 17.63 1.70
C ASP A 68 10.95 16.51 2.03
N PRO A 69 12.27 16.77 2.03
CA PRO A 69 13.27 15.72 2.11
C PRO A 69 13.20 14.90 3.39
N VAL A 70 13.27 13.57 3.24
CA VAL A 70 13.18 12.64 4.37
C VAL A 70 14.35 12.83 5.34
N PRO A 71 14.11 13.19 6.61
CA PRO A 71 15.17 13.37 7.60
C PRO A 71 15.99 12.09 7.84
N VAL A 72 17.29 12.24 8.07
CA VAL A 72 18.22 11.13 8.39
C VAL A 72 17.71 10.21 9.51
N PRO A 73 17.10 10.71 10.61
CA PRO A 73 16.62 9.85 11.69
C PRO A 73 15.49 8.88 11.32
N VAL A 74 14.81 9.05 10.18
CA VAL A 74 13.74 8.15 9.75
C VAL A 74 14.30 6.76 9.43
N LYS A 75 13.76 5.73 10.11
CA LYS A 75 14.13 4.31 10.02
C LYS A 75 13.05 3.42 9.42
N ALA A 76 11.82 3.91 9.32
CA ALA A 76 10.73 3.15 8.74
C ALA A 76 9.71 4.10 8.08
N PHE A 77 9.19 3.71 6.92
CA PHE A 77 8.07 4.34 6.27
C PHE A 77 6.80 3.53 6.51
N TRP A 78 5.75 4.24 6.88
CA TRP A 78 4.39 3.71 6.93
C TRP A 78 3.61 4.25 5.72
N PHE A 79 3.05 3.33 4.94
CA PHE A 79 2.15 3.61 3.85
C PHE A 79 0.74 3.21 4.26
N GLY A 80 0.03 4.14 4.91
CA GLY A 80 -1.26 3.86 5.51
C GLY A 80 -2.40 3.94 4.52
N LEU A 81 -3.32 3.00 4.64
CA LEU A 81 -4.63 3.00 4.03
C LEU A 81 -5.66 3.44 5.06
N PHE A 82 -6.46 4.43 4.67
CA PHE A 82 -7.55 4.95 5.48
C PHE A 82 -8.73 5.30 4.61
N ASN A 83 -9.90 5.39 5.22
CA ASN A 83 -11.14 5.70 4.52
C ASN A 83 -11.58 7.13 4.84
N PRO A 84 -11.11 8.15 4.10
CA PRO A 84 -11.51 9.53 4.38
C PRO A 84 -13.01 9.72 4.17
N GLU A 85 -13.64 10.42 5.10
CA GLU A 85 -14.97 10.99 4.93
C GLU A 85 -14.83 12.34 4.22
N ALA A 86 -14.66 12.33 2.90
CA ALA A 86 -14.74 13.54 2.08
C ALA A 86 -16.03 13.50 1.24
N ASP A 87 -16.82 14.58 1.29
CA ASP A 87 -18.04 14.78 0.50
C ASP A 87 -19.07 13.62 0.58
N ASP A 88 -19.29 13.06 1.77
CA ASP A 88 -20.25 11.97 2.03
C ASP A 88 -20.01 10.68 1.22
N LYS A 89 -18.82 10.52 0.62
CA LYS A 89 -18.47 9.32 -0.16
C LYS A 89 -17.26 8.65 0.46
N PRO A 90 -17.43 7.44 1.03
CA PRO A 90 -16.30 6.71 1.54
C PRO A 90 -15.38 6.31 0.37
N SER A 91 -14.09 6.59 0.52
CA SER A 91 -13.01 6.28 -0.42
C SER A 91 -11.95 5.46 0.32
N CYS A 92 -11.04 4.82 -0.39
CA CYS A 92 -9.79 4.32 0.19
C CYS A 92 -8.66 5.22 -0.30
N ALA A 93 -7.92 5.82 0.62
CA ALA A 93 -6.79 6.71 0.33
C ALA A 93 -5.50 6.13 0.88
N LEU A 94 -4.40 6.39 0.17
CA LEU A 94 -3.05 6.00 0.55
C LEU A 94 -2.29 7.23 1.02
N TYR A 95 -1.53 7.12 2.10
CA TYR A 95 -0.63 8.18 2.56
C TYR A 95 0.74 7.64 2.95
N VAL A 96 1.71 8.54 3.18
CA VAL A 96 3.05 8.19 3.65
C VAL A 96 3.44 8.98 4.91
N SER A 97 4.02 8.29 5.89
CA SER A 97 4.72 8.92 7.02
C SER A 97 6.05 8.20 7.29
N GLY A 98 6.94 8.85 8.03
CA GLY A 98 8.23 8.32 8.45
C GLY A 98 8.36 8.30 9.97
N SER A 99 8.85 7.17 10.50
CA SER A 99 9.13 6.97 11.92
C SER A 99 10.63 7.00 12.21
N THR A 100 11.01 7.60 13.33
CA THR A 100 12.37 7.53 13.90
C THR A 100 12.65 6.19 14.61
N GLN A 101 11.59 5.42 14.87
CA GLN A 101 11.66 4.08 15.43
C GLN A 101 11.86 3.04 14.34
N ALA A 102 12.57 1.97 14.67
CA ALA A 102 12.70 0.84 13.77
C ALA A 102 11.38 0.08 13.69
N TYR A 103 11.09 -0.48 12.52
CA TYR A 103 10.00 -1.41 12.34
C TYR A 103 10.12 -2.58 13.33
N THR A 104 9.03 -2.91 14.02
CA THR A 104 8.95 -4.04 14.93
C THR A 104 7.82 -4.97 14.47
N PRO A 105 8.11 -6.21 14.03
CA PRO A 105 7.07 -7.17 13.67
C PRO A 105 6.06 -7.38 14.80
N GLY A 106 4.77 -7.43 14.46
CA GLY A 106 3.70 -7.69 15.41
C GLY A 106 3.31 -6.51 16.31
N GLY A 107 3.86 -5.31 16.09
CA GLY A 107 3.45 -4.08 16.78
C GLY A 107 3.37 -2.87 15.86
N LEU A 108 2.38 -2.00 16.08
CA LEU A 108 2.18 -0.76 15.30
C LEU A 108 2.59 0.51 16.03
N ASP A 109 3.09 0.42 17.27
CA ASP A 109 3.50 1.60 18.05
C ASP A 109 4.58 2.44 17.35
N TRP A 110 5.40 1.81 16.51
CA TRP A 110 6.39 2.50 15.70
C TRP A 110 5.76 3.37 14.59
N ALA A 111 4.56 3.02 14.09
CA ALA A 111 3.86 3.70 13.01
C ALA A 111 2.90 4.80 13.48
N CYS A 112 2.57 4.84 14.78
CA CYS A 112 1.72 5.88 15.35
C CYS A 112 2.35 7.27 15.22
N PHE A 113 1.52 8.28 14.96
CA PHE A 113 1.97 9.68 14.88
C PHE A 113 2.46 10.19 16.24
N ARG A 114 3.62 10.83 16.21
CA ARG A 114 4.34 11.43 17.34
C ARG A 114 4.91 12.78 16.93
N ASP A 115 5.40 13.54 17.90
CA ASP A 115 6.00 14.86 17.67
C ASP A 115 7.23 14.81 16.71
N ASP A 116 7.89 13.66 16.61
CA ASP A 116 9.04 13.42 15.74
C ASP A 116 8.69 12.65 14.45
N THR A 117 7.41 12.42 14.18
CA THR A 117 6.97 11.80 12.93
C THR A 117 7.28 12.73 11.76
N TYR A 118 7.95 12.18 10.76
CA TYR A 118 8.06 12.82 9.46
C TYR A 118 6.71 12.67 8.73
N LEU A 119 6.00 13.77 8.57
CA LEU A 119 4.73 13.84 7.85
C LEU A 119 4.84 14.92 6.78
N PRO A 120 5.15 14.55 5.52
CA PRO A 120 5.41 15.54 4.49
C PRO A 120 4.16 16.33 4.12
N GLY A 121 4.29 17.57 3.65
CA GLY A 121 3.13 18.42 3.35
C GLY A 121 2.11 17.83 2.36
N HIS A 122 2.55 16.99 1.42
CA HIS A 122 1.72 16.27 0.43
C HIS A 122 1.69 14.76 0.69
N TYR A 123 1.49 14.38 1.95
CA TYR A 123 1.57 12.99 2.39
C TYR A 123 0.46 12.07 1.90
N VAL A 124 -0.64 12.58 1.33
CA VAL A 124 -1.74 11.75 0.79
C VAL A 124 -1.65 11.66 -0.73
N ALA A 125 -1.77 10.45 -1.28
CA ALA A 125 -1.75 10.19 -2.70
C ALA A 125 -3.16 10.26 -3.32
N GLU A 126 -3.24 10.73 -4.56
CA GLU A 126 -4.46 10.66 -5.38
C GLU A 126 -4.41 9.40 -6.26
N SER A 127 -5.02 8.31 -5.79
CA SER A 127 -5.20 7.07 -6.59
C SER A 127 -6.65 6.91 -7.02
N LYS A 128 -6.90 7.00 -8.33
CA LYS A 128 -8.24 6.75 -8.89
C LYS A 128 -8.58 5.26 -8.85
N VAL A 129 -7.56 4.40 -8.93
CA VAL A 129 -7.73 2.95 -8.81
C VAL A 129 -8.19 2.57 -7.42
N LEU A 130 -7.50 3.00 -6.35
CA LEU A 130 -7.93 2.71 -4.97
C LEU A 130 -9.34 3.21 -4.69
N HIS A 131 -9.64 4.45 -5.11
CA HIS A 131 -10.98 5.01 -5.00
C HIS A 131 -12.03 4.13 -5.71
N THR A 132 -11.75 3.74 -6.96
CA THR A 132 -12.70 2.95 -7.76
C THR A 132 -12.90 1.55 -7.18
N ILE A 133 -11.82 0.88 -6.72
CA ILE A 133 -11.92 -0.41 -6.03
C ILE A 133 -12.82 -0.27 -4.80
N HIS A 134 -12.56 0.72 -3.95
CA HIS A 134 -13.30 0.91 -2.71
C HIS A 134 -14.79 1.18 -2.96
N CYS A 135 -15.13 2.10 -3.88
CA CYS A 135 -16.53 2.36 -4.23
C CYS A 135 -17.22 1.13 -4.85
N ALA A 136 -16.49 0.31 -5.61
CA ALA A 136 -17.02 -0.90 -6.22
C ALA A 136 -17.35 -1.96 -5.14
N ILE A 137 -16.44 -2.23 -4.20
CA ILE A 137 -16.64 -3.26 -3.17
C ILE A 137 -17.78 -2.92 -2.20
N GLN A 138 -18.09 -1.64 -2.00
CA GLN A 138 -19.27 -1.22 -1.21
C GLN A 138 -20.60 -1.68 -1.81
N GLN A 139 -20.64 -1.94 -3.12
CA GLN A 139 -21.81 -2.51 -3.79
C GLN A 139 -21.99 -4.02 -3.51
N ALA A 140 -21.01 -4.65 -2.84
CA ALA A 140 -21.04 -6.03 -2.40
C ALA A 140 -20.67 -6.17 -0.91
N PRO A 141 -21.54 -5.71 0.03
CA PRO A 141 -21.23 -5.67 1.47
C PRO A 141 -20.80 -7.01 2.06
N GLU A 142 -21.32 -8.13 1.54
CA GLU A 142 -20.95 -9.47 1.98
C GLU A 142 -19.49 -9.83 1.63
N ALA A 143 -18.98 -9.32 0.51
CA ALA A 143 -17.62 -9.56 0.06
C ALA A 143 -16.64 -8.48 0.54
N MET A 144 -17.15 -7.32 0.98
CA MET A 144 -16.37 -6.13 1.29
C MET A 144 -15.19 -6.40 2.24
N PRO A 145 -15.34 -7.09 3.39
CA PRO A 145 -14.20 -7.30 4.29
C PRO A 145 -13.03 -8.01 3.59
N MET A 146 -13.32 -9.08 2.84
CA MET A 146 -12.29 -9.81 2.08
C MET A 146 -11.74 -9.00 0.92
N ALA A 147 -12.61 -8.31 0.18
CA ALA A 147 -12.21 -7.52 -0.97
C ALA A 147 -11.37 -6.30 -0.58
N GLU A 148 -11.56 -5.72 0.61
CA GLU A 148 -10.73 -4.63 1.12
C GLU A 148 -9.28 -5.12 1.38
N TYR A 149 -9.10 -6.24 2.07
CA TYR A 149 -7.78 -6.87 2.24
C TYR A 149 -7.16 -7.28 0.91
N VAL A 150 -7.92 -7.96 0.05
CA VAL A 150 -7.36 -8.56 -1.17
C VAL A 150 -7.10 -7.52 -2.25
N LEU A 151 -8.00 -6.54 -2.43
CA LEU A 151 -7.94 -5.61 -3.55
C LEU A 151 -7.39 -4.23 -3.16
N CYS A 152 -7.81 -3.63 -2.05
CA CYS A 152 -7.28 -2.32 -1.64
C CYS A 152 -5.85 -2.45 -1.14
N LEU A 153 -5.63 -3.28 -0.11
CA LEU A 153 -4.29 -3.51 0.44
C LEU A 153 -3.39 -4.22 -0.58
N GLY A 154 -3.90 -5.23 -1.29
CA GLY A 154 -3.16 -5.90 -2.35
C GLY A 154 -2.68 -4.95 -3.45
N TYR A 155 -3.53 -4.05 -3.95
CA TYR A 155 -3.11 -3.05 -4.94
C TYR A 155 -2.03 -2.11 -4.38
N ALA A 156 -2.24 -1.55 -3.19
CA ALA A 156 -1.28 -0.65 -2.56
C ALA A 156 0.08 -1.33 -2.38
N CYS A 157 0.11 -2.56 -1.87
CA CYS A 157 1.33 -3.34 -1.69
C CYS A 157 2.04 -3.61 -3.02
N LEU A 158 1.32 -4.03 -4.08
CA LEU A 158 1.90 -4.32 -5.39
C LEU A 158 2.49 -3.06 -6.04
N ALA A 159 1.73 -1.96 -6.07
CA ALA A 159 2.16 -0.70 -6.65
C ALA A 159 3.38 -0.14 -5.90
N LEU A 160 3.32 -0.08 -4.56
CA LEU A 160 4.43 0.39 -3.73
C LEU A 160 5.66 -0.48 -3.89
N LEU A 161 5.51 -1.81 -3.90
CA LEU A 161 6.62 -2.74 -4.12
C LEU A 161 7.31 -2.50 -5.47
N SER A 162 6.54 -2.28 -6.55
CA SER A 162 7.08 -1.93 -7.86
C SER A 162 7.83 -0.59 -7.84
N ILE A 163 7.29 0.41 -7.13
CA ILE A 163 7.89 1.74 -6.99
C ILE A 163 9.22 1.65 -6.23
N ILE A 164 9.21 1.10 -5.01
CA ILE A 164 10.40 1.06 -4.14
C ILE A 164 11.52 0.19 -4.69
N ARG A 165 11.21 -0.87 -5.45
CA ARG A 165 12.23 -1.70 -6.11
C ARG A 165 13.05 -0.93 -7.13
N ASN A 166 12.49 0.14 -7.67
CA ASN A 166 13.06 0.93 -8.75
C ASN A 166 13.19 2.41 -8.36
N ILE A 167 13.19 2.73 -7.08
CA ILE A 167 13.33 4.12 -6.60
C ILE A 167 14.80 4.53 -6.67
N ASP A 168 15.06 5.75 -7.12
CA ASP A 168 16.41 6.32 -7.06
C ASP A 168 16.70 6.70 -5.61
N THR A 169 17.66 6.01 -4.98
CA THR A 169 18.02 6.25 -3.58
C THR A 169 18.71 7.58 -3.36
N SER A 170 19.19 8.27 -4.40
CA SER A 170 19.82 9.58 -4.27
C SER A 170 18.84 10.69 -3.86
N ILE A 171 17.52 10.43 -3.91
CA ILE A 171 16.50 11.38 -3.41
C ILE A 171 16.52 11.50 -1.89
N PHE A 172 17.15 10.56 -1.18
CA PHE A 172 17.25 10.57 0.28
C PHE A 172 18.57 11.25 0.71
N PRO A 173 18.53 12.45 1.30
CA PRO A 173 19.74 13.17 1.67
C PRO A 173 20.42 12.58 2.90
N GLY A 174 21.73 12.80 3.00
CA GLY A 174 22.55 12.39 4.14
C GLY A 174 22.94 10.91 4.11
N THR A 175 23.53 10.45 5.21
CA THR A 175 23.96 9.06 5.38
C THR A 175 22.95 8.31 6.24
N TRP A 176 22.44 7.21 5.72
CA TRP A 176 21.42 6.39 6.37
C TRP A 176 21.68 4.92 6.04
N THR A 177 21.45 4.02 6.99
CA THR A 177 21.79 2.60 6.79
C THR A 177 20.65 1.86 6.10
N GLU A 178 19.46 1.95 6.69
CA GLU A 178 18.29 1.18 6.26
C GLU A 178 17.00 1.90 6.62
N ARG A 179 15.97 1.70 5.81
CA ARG A 179 14.60 2.16 6.06
C ARG A 179 13.60 1.06 5.72
N ALA A 180 12.89 0.54 6.71
CA ALA A 180 11.81 -0.41 6.46
C ALA A 180 10.69 0.27 5.67
N VAL A 181 10.02 -0.46 4.79
CA VAL A 181 8.85 0.00 4.03
C VAL A 181 7.69 -0.91 4.34
N VAL A 182 6.65 -0.36 4.96
CA VAL A 182 5.47 -1.11 5.39
C VAL A 182 4.22 -0.44 4.85
N ALA A 183 3.26 -1.23 4.36
CA ALA A 183 1.94 -0.76 3.96
C ALA A 183 0.87 -1.49 4.77
N GLY A 184 -0.21 -0.81 5.13
CA GLY A 184 -1.26 -1.42 5.96
C GLY A 184 -2.45 -0.51 6.20
N PHE A 185 -3.45 -1.04 6.89
CA PHE A 185 -4.57 -0.25 7.38
C PHE A 185 -4.20 0.39 8.73
N ASP A 186 -4.73 1.59 8.98
CA ASP A 186 -4.50 2.31 10.24
C ASP A 186 -5.09 1.56 11.47
N ASP A 187 -5.95 0.56 11.24
CA ASP A 187 -6.63 -0.21 12.28
C ASP A 187 -5.90 -1.49 12.72
N GLY A 188 -4.83 -1.93 12.05
CA GLY A 188 -4.01 -3.03 12.60
C GLY A 188 -3.14 -3.82 11.63
N ASP A 189 -3.67 -4.16 10.46
CA ASP A 189 -3.02 -5.15 9.59
C ASP A 189 -2.03 -4.49 8.62
N CYS A 190 -0.83 -5.06 8.51
CA CYS A 190 0.22 -4.50 7.70
C CYS A 190 1.16 -5.55 7.09
N VAL A 191 1.79 -5.16 5.98
CA VAL A 191 2.72 -5.95 5.18
C VAL A 191 4.05 -5.22 5.10
N LEU A 192 5.12 -5.86 5.58
CA LEU A 192 6.49 -5.42 5.30
C LEU A 192 6.82 -5.70 3.83
N LEU A 193 7.00 -4.66 3.03
CA LEU A 193 7.30 -4.76 1.60
C LEU A 193 8.81 -4.97 1.35
N GLY A 194 9.64 -4.51 2.28
CA GLY A 194 11.09 -4.68 2.26
C GLY A 194 11.81 -3.55 2.97
N THR A 195 13.09 -3.43 2.66
CA THR A 195 13.98 -2.43 3.25
C THR A 195 14.68 -1.68 2.15
N LEU A 196 14.72 -0.35 2.24
CA LEU A 196 15.58 0.48 1.42
C LEU A 196 16.94 0.58 2.09
N THR A 197 18.01 0.57 1.30
CA THR A 197 19.39 0.89 1.70
C THR A 197 19.97 1.86 0.68
N GLU A 198 21.14 2.43 0.94
CA GLU A 198 21.83 3.28 -0.07
C GLU A 198 22.06 2.53 -1.39
N GLN A 199 22.17 1.19 -1.36
CA GLN A 199 22.35 0.33 -2.53
C GLN A 199 21.04 -0.03 -3.25
N GLY A 200 19.90 0.42 -2.74
CA GLY A 200 18.57 0.13 -3.26
C GLY A 200 17.75 -0.80 -2.37
N TYR A 201 16.71 -1.37 -2.97
CA TYR A 201 15.75 -2.25 -2.30
C TYR A 201 16.34 -3.61 -1.92
N GLN A 202 15.95 -4.09 -0.75
CA GLN A 202 16.19 -5.43 -0.23
C GLN A 202 14.85 -6.10 0.12
N LYS A 203 14.69 -7.36 -0.31
CA LYS A 203 13.52 -8.17 -0.01
C LYS A 203 13.42 -8.44 1.51
N PRO A 204 12.21 -8.50 2.10
CA PRO A 204 12.03 -8.97 3.47
C PRO A 204 12.73 -10.32 3.71
N VAL A 205 13.35 -10.45 4.89
CA VAL A 205 13.98 -11.70 5.38
C VAL A 205 12.95 -12.57 6.09
#